data_AF-A0A2K6F844-F1
#
_entry.id   AF-A0A2K6F844-F1
#
_cell.length_a   1.000
_cell.length_b   1.000
_cell.length_c   1.000
_cell.angle_alpha   90.00
_cell.angle_beta   90.00
_cell.angle_gamma   90.00
#
_symmetry.space_group_name_H-M   'P 1'
#
loop_
_entity.id
_entity.type
_entity.pdbx_description
1 polymer ?
#
loop_
_entity_poly.entity_id
_entity_poly.type
_entity_poly.pdbx_seq_one_letter_code
_entity_poly.pdbx_strand_id
1 'polypeptide(L)'
;MASAGHIITLLLWGYLLELWTGGHTADTSHPRLRLSHKELLELNRTSIFHSPFGFLDLHAMLLDEYQERLFVGGRDLVYSLSLERISDGYRESECANYVRVLHHYNRTHLLTCGTGAFDPICAFIRVGYHLEDPLFHLESHRSERGRGRCPFDPSSSFISTLIGSELFAGLYSDYWGRDAAIFRSLGRLAHIRTEHDDERLLKEPKFVGSYMIPDNEDRDDNKVYFFFTEKALEAENNAHTVYTRVGRLCVDPVPIISMEISSKRQQLYIGSASAVAQVRFHHCDMYGTACADCCLARDPYCAWDGISCSRYYPTGTHAKRRFRRQDVRHGNAAQQCFGQQFIGDALDKTEERLAYGIENNSTLLECTPRSLQAKVIWFVQKGRETRKEE
;
A
#
# COMPACT_ATOMS: atom_id res chain seq x y z
N MET A 1 -60.20 31.03 -37.04
CA MET A 1 -60.59 30.32 -35.80
C MET A 1 -59.92 28.96 -35.82
N ALA A 2 -58.68 28.89 -35.31
CA ALA A 2 -57.99 27.62 -35.08
C ALA A 2 -58.48 27.05 -33.75
N SER A 3 -58.87 25.78 -33.80
CA SER A 3 -59.59 25.03 -32.77
C SER A 3 -58.86 25.02 -31.41
N ALA A 4 -59.62 25.23 -30.33
CA ALA A 4 -59.20 25.10 -28.94
C ALA A 4 -58.58 23.73 -28.59
N GLY A 5 -58.70 22.72 -29.48
CA GLY A 5 -58.09 21.40 -29.31
C GLY A 5 -56.56 21.37 -29.40
N HIS A 6 -55.92 22.34 -30.06
CA HIS A 6 -54.44 22.37 -30.16
C HIS A 6 -53.73 22.96 -28.94
N ILE A 7 -54.43 23.75 -28.12
CA ILE A 7 -53.85 24.34 -26.91
C ILE A 7 -53.84 23.30 -25.77
N ILE A 8 -54.85 22.43 -25.72
CA ILE A 8 -54.97 21.39 -24.68
C ILE A 8 -53.93 20.27 -24.89
N THR A 9 -53.60 19.94 -26.14
CA THR A 9 -52.56 18.92 -26.44
C THR A 9 -51.14 19.40 -26.13
N LEU A 10 -50.84 20.69 -26.32
CA LEU A 10 -49.55 21.27 -25.92
C LEU A 10 -49.40 21.39 -24.39
N LEU A 11 -50.48 21.69 -23.67
CA LEU A 11 -50.45 21.74 -22.20
C LEU A 11 -50.31 20.34 -21.58
N LEU A 12 -50.94 19.31 -22.17
CA LEU A 12 -50.80 17.92 -21.73
C LEU A 12 -49.41 17.34 -22.02
N TRP A 13 -48.78 17.72 -23.14
CA TRP A 13 -47.37 17.35 -23.41
C TRP A 13 -46.37 18.13 -22.56
N GLY A 14 -46.66 19.39 -22.19
CA GLY A 14 -45.87 20.13 -21.21
C GLY A 14 -45.92 19.49 -19.82
N TYR A 15 -47.11 19.06 -19.37
CA TYR A 15 -47.28 18.34 -18.10
C TYR A 15 -46.65 16.94 -18.11
N LEU A 16 -46.67 16.23 -19.25
CA LEU A 16 -45.99 14.94 -19.36
C LEU A 16 -44.46 15.05 -19.42
N LEU A 17 -43.90 16.18 -19.89
CA LEU A 17 -42.46 16.41 -19.86
C LEU A 17 -41.95 16.76 -18.44
N GLU A 18 -42.77 17.40 -17.61
CA GLU A 18 -42.45 17.62 -16.17
C GLU A 18 -42.58 16.35 -15.32
N LEU A 19 -43.34 15.34 -15.78
CA LEU A 19 -43.45 14.04 -15.12
C LEU A 19 -42.39 13.01 -15.58
N TRP A 20 -41.51 13.39 -16.53
CA TRP A 20 -40.41 12.55 -17.04
C TRP A 20 -39.01 13.14 -16.79
N THR A 21 -38.90 14.11 -15.87
CA THR A 21 -37.66 14.33 -15.12
C THR A 21 -37.71 13.52 -13.83
N GLY A 22 -37.91 12.20 -13.99
CA GLY A 22 -37.64 11.23 -12.95
C GLY A 22 -36.21 11.46 -12.47
N GLY A 23 -36.11 11.96 -11.23
CA GLY A 23 -34.92 12.59 -10.71
C GLY A 23 -33.67 11.79 -10.97
N HIS A 24 -32.68 12.44 -11.58
CA HIS A 24 -31.32 12.18 -11.18
C HIS A 24 -31.27 12.40 -9.68
N THR A 25 -31.35 11.32 -8.89
CA THR A 25 -30.76 11.31 -7.57
C THR A 25 -29.27 11.50 -7.84
N ALA A 26 -28.85 12.76 -7.86
CA ALA A 26 -27.48 13.11 -7.57
C ALA A 26 -27.19 12.38 -6.25
N ASP A 27 -26.34 11.35 -6.33
CA ASP A 27 -25.83 10.65 -5.18
C ASP A 27 -25.05 11.68 -4.40
N THR A 28 -25.76 12.31 -3.49
CA THR A 28 -25.27 13.46 -2.77
C THR A 28 -24.66 12.89 -1.52
N SER A 29 -23.33 12.90 -1.52
CA SER A 29 -22.42 12.47 -0.45
C SER A 29 -22.56 13.27 0.85
N HIS A 30 -23.74 13.82 1.15
CA HIS A 30 -24.02 14.39 2.44
C HIS A 30 -24.55 13.31 3.38
N PRO A 31 -24.05 13.25 4.64
CA PRO A 31 -24.57 12.32 5.61
C PRO A 31 -26.08 12.58 5.79
N ARG A 32 -26.87 11.50 5.68
CA ARG A 32 -28.35 11.52 5.76
C ARG A 32 -28.88 12.17 7.04
N LEU A 33 -28.06 12.22 8.08
CA LEU A 33 -28.34 12.83 9.37
C LEU A 33 -27.15 13.71 9.75
N ARG A 34 -27.42 14.97 10.10
CA ARG A 34 -26.43 15.90 10.64
C ARG A 34 -26.87 16.30 12.05
N LEU A 35 -26.29 15.65 13.05
CA LEU A 35 -26.49 16.03 14.44
C LEU A 35 -25.50 17.13 14.82
N SER A 36 -25.99 18.18 15.45
CA SER A 36 -25.17 19.20 16.09
C SER A 36 -24.50 18.65 17.34
N HIS A 37 -23.39 19.27 17.74
CA HIS A 37 -22.70 18.93 19.00
C HIS A 37 -23.63 18.99 20.21
N LYS A 38 -24.58 19.94 20.22
CA LYS A 38 -25.57 20.08 21.28
C LYS A 38 -26.52 18.88 21.32
N GLU A 39 -27.04 18.45 20.17
CA GLU A 39 -27.93 17.27 20.08
C GLU A 39 -27.19 15.97 20.48
N LEU A 40 -25.90 15.84 20.13
CA LEU A 40 -25.08 14.69 20.54
C LEU A 40 -24.88 14.61 22.06
N LEU A 41 -24.70 15.75 22.72
CA LEU A 41 -24.58 15.85 24.17
C LEU A 41 -25.93 15.60 24.87
N GLU A 42 -27.02 16.13 24.33
CA GLU A 42 -28.39 15.96 24.85
C GLU A 42 -28.84 14.49 24.84
N LEU A 43 -28.33 13.69 23.91
CA LEU A 43 -28.62 12.25 23.83
C LEU A 43 -27.99 11.42 24.97
N ASN A 44 -27.12 12.02 25.81
CA ASN A 44 -26.44 11.38 26.95
C ASN A 44 -25.78 10.01 26.61
N ARG A 45 -25.37 9.86 25.34
CA ARG A 45 -24.72 8.68 24.76
C ARG A 45 -23.30 8.96 24.30
N THR A 46 -22.84 10.20 24.45
CA THR A 46 -21.50 10.63 24.08
C THR A 46 -20.74 11.02 25.35
N SER A 47 -19.65 10.30 25.65
CA SER A 47 -18.71 10.68 26.69
C SER A 47 -17.59 11.50 26.04
N ILE A 48 -17.31 12.68 26.58
CA ILE A 48 -16.22 13.54 26.10
C ILE A 48 -15.18 13.64 27.19
N PHE A 49 -13.96 13.30 26.82
CA PHE A 49 -12.81 13.61 27.65
C PHE A 49 -12.26 14.96 27.27
N HIS A 50 -12.43 15.90 28.19
CA HIS A 50 -11.69 17.13 28.15
C HIS A 50 -10.44 16.93 28.98
N SER A 51 -9.29 17.26 28.36
CA SER A 51 -8.10 17.54 29.16
C SER A 51 -8.49 18.61 30.20
N PRO A 52 -8.09 18.45 31.46
CA PRO A 52 -8.36 19.42 32.53
C PRO A 52 -7.80 20.83 32.25
N PHE A 53 -7.01 21.01 31.19
CA PHE A 53 -6.38 22.26 30.74
C PHE A 53 -7.01 22.85 29.47
N GLY A 54 -8.12 22.28 28.99
CA GLY A 54 -8.88 22.78 27.85
C GLY A 54 -8.41 22.29 26.47
N PHE A 55 -7.14 21.89 26.32
CA PHE A 55 -6.60 21.28 25.09
C PHE A 55 -5.85 19.98 25.41
N LEU A 56 -6.10 18.94 24.61
CA LEU A 56 -5.52 17.59 24.77
C LEU A 56 -4.20 17.41 23.98
N ASP A 57 -4.00 18.27 22.97
CA ASP A 57 -2.91 18.21 21.98
C ASP A 57 -2.54 16.77 21.58
N LEU A 58 -3.57 16.07 21.09
CA LEU A 58 -3.56 14.63 20.88
C LEU A 58 -2.71 14.28 19.64
N HIS A 59 -1.69 13.45 19.84
CA HIS A 59 -0.74 13.08 18.79
C HIS A 59 -0.70 11.57 18.50
N ALA A 60 -1.11 10.74 19.46
CA ALA A 60 -1.20 9.30 19.32
C ALA A 60 -2.37 8.72 20.13
N MET A 61 -3.02 7.67 19.62
CA MET A 61 -4.06 6.91 20.32
C MET A 61 -3.84 5.42 20.10
N LEU A 62 -4.03 4.63 21.14
CA LEU A 62 -3.94 3.18 21.09
C LEU A 62 -5.11 2.59 21.88
N LEU A 63 -6.00 1.90 21.17
CA LEU A 63 -7.13 1.18 21.76
C LEU A 63 -6.69 -0.25 22.14
N ASP A 64 -6.85 -0.60 23.41
CA ASP A 64 -6.70 -1.97 23.91
C ASP A 64 -8.08 -2.50 24.31
N GLU A 65 -8.73 -3.20 23.36
CA GLU A 65 -10.03 -3.84 23.58
C GLU A 65 -9.97 -4.99 24.58
N TYR A 66 -8.81 -5.62 24.77
CA TYR A 66 -8.65 -6.76 25.66
C TYR A 66 -8.57 -6.34 27.14
N GLN A 67 -7.97 -5.18 27.40
CA GLN A 67 -7.83 -4.62 28.75
C GLN A 67 -8.83 -3.50 29.08
N GLU A 68 -9.79 -3.26 28.18
CA GLU A 68 -10.81 -2.21 28.27
C GLU A 68 -10.23 -0.81 28.52
N ARG A 69 -9.13 -0.49 27.83
CA ARG A 69 -8.40 0.78 28.02
C ARG A 69 -8.13 1.48 26.70
N LEU A 70 -8.21 2.81 26.72
CA LEU A 70 -7.76 3.68 25.65
C LEU A 70 -6.54 4.46 26.14
N PHE A 71 -5.40 4.22 25.52
CA PHE A 71 -4.21 5.03 25.76
C PHE A 71 -4.17 6.22 24.81
N VAL A 72 -3.92 7.40 25.37
CA VAL A 72 -3.84 8.66 24.61
C VAL A 72 -2.51 9.32 24.89
N GLY A 73 -1.68 9.43 23.87
CA GLY A 73 -0.43 10.19 23.91
C GLY A 73 -0.67 11.64 23.50
N GLY A 74 -0.34 12.56 24.40
CA GLY A 74 -0.43 14.01 24.17
C GLY A 74 0.87 14.73 24.53
N ARG A 75 0.75 16.02 24.81
CA ARG A 75 1.85 16.88 25.27
C ARG A 75 2.27 16.52 26.70
N ASP A 76 3.47 15.99 26.90
CA ASP A 76 4.09 15.63 28.20
C ASP A 76 3.52 14.42 28.95
N LEU A 77 2.50 13.77 28.40
CA LEU A 77 1.74 12.78 29.14
C LEU A 77 1.15 11.70 28.24
N VAL A 78 0.97 10.53 28.84
CA VAL A 78 0.20 9.43 28.29
C VAL A 78 -0.94 9.15 29.26
N TYR A 79 -2.16 9.35 28.83
CA TYR A 79 -3.34 8.95 29.59
C TYR A 79 -3.61 7.46 29.38
N SER A 80 -3.96 6.75 30.45
CA SER A 80 -4.55 5.41 30.40
C SER A 80 -6.00 5.54 30.84
N LEU A 81 -6.92 5.54 29.89
CA LEU A 81 -8.32 5.86 30.11
C LEU A 81 -9.13 4.58 30.14
N SER A 82 -9.99 4.39 31.15
CA SER A 82 -10.97 3.31 31.12
C SER A 82 -11.98 3.58 30.01
N LEU A 83 -12.34 2.56 29.23
CA LEU A 83 -13.40 2.67 28.21
C LEU A 83 -14.78 2.98 28.84
N GLU A 84 -14.93 2.84 30.17
CA GLU A 84 -16.17 3.15 30.88
C GLU A 84 -16.29 4.64 31.28
N ARG A 85 -15.20 5.30 31.72
CA ARG A 85 -15.17 6.75 32.06
C ARG A 85 -13.75 7.33 31.94
N ILE A 86 -13.63 8.34 31.09
CA ILE A 86 -12.35 8.85 30.57
C ILE A 86 -11.82 10.07 31.39
N SER A 87 -12.53 10.60 32.37
CA SER A 87 -12.20 11.88 33.02
C SER A 87 -11.27 11.77 34.25
N ASP A 88 -9.99 12.22 34.17
CA ASP A 88 -9.34 13.04 35.24
C ASP A 88 -7.92 13.63 34.97
N GLY A 89 -7.61 14.65 35.78
CA GLY A 89 -6.51 15.65 35.93
C GLY A 89 -5.00 15.38 35.71
N TYR A 90 -4.21 16.25 35.00
CA TYR A 90 -2.99 16.97 35.51
C TYR A 90 -2.19 17.88 34.50
N ARG A 91 -1.51 18.91 35.06
CA ARG A 91 -1.04 20.25 34.63
C ARG A 91 0.21 20.35 33.72
N GLU A 92 0.29 21.44 32.97
CA GLU A 92 1.27 21.77 31.92
C GLU A 92 2.50 22.57 32.39
N SER A 93 3.66 22.36 31.74
CA SER A 93 4.84 23.23 31.74
C SER A 93 5.38 23.43 30.30
N GLU A 94 6.16 24.49 30.09
CA GLU A 94 6.79 24.80 28.80
C GLU A 94 8.14 24.08 28.63
N CYS A 95 8.44 23.65 27.39
CA CYS A 95 9.35 22.56 26.95
C CYS A 95 8.75 21.16 27.11
N ALA A 96 7.99 20.73 26.10
CA ALA A 96 7.18 19.53 26.17
C ALA A 96 7.69 18.34 25.34
N ASN A 97 7.47 17.14 25.86
CA ASN A 97 7.68 15.86 25.22
C ASN A 97 6.37 15.35 24.62
N TYR A 98 6.20 15.50 23.31
CA TYR A 98 5.01 15.05 22.60
C TYR A 98 5.12 13.58 22.26
N VAL A 99 4.22 12.75 22.78
CA VAL A 99 4.23 11.31 22.51
C VAL A 99 3.73 11.04 21.09
N ARG A 100 4.61 10.51 20.24
CA ARG A 100 4.33 10.22 18.82
C ARG A 100 4.29 8.72 18.53
N VAL A 101 5.06 7.92 19.26
CA VAL A 101 5.07 6.46 19.17
C VAL A 101 4.35 5.91 20.38
N LEU A 102 3.36 5.04 20.16
CA LEU A 102 2.71 4.29 21.22
C LEU A 102 2.26 2.93 20.68
N HIS A 103 2.97 1.87 21.05
CA HIS A 103 2.70 0.50 20.56
C HIS A 103 2.76 -0.52 21.69
N HIS A 104 2.00 -1.61 21.57
CA HIS A 104 2.16 -2.79 22.42
C HIS A 104 3.49 -3.50 22.10
N TYR A 105 4.46 -3.42 23.01
CA TYR A 105 5.75 -4.10 22.82
C TYR A 105 5.69 -5.56 23.21
N ASN A 106 5.06 -5.86 24.33
CA ASN A 106 4.73 -7.21 24.76
C ASN A 106 3.44 -7.18 25.59
N ARG A 107 3.04 -8.31 26.16
CA ARG A 107 1.80 -8.39 26.96
C ARG A 107 1.78 -7.50 28.21
N THR A 108 2.94 -7.04 28.68
CA THR A 108 3.09 -6.26 29.92
C THR A 108 3.67 -4.86 29.74
N HIS A 109 4.22 -4.55 28.57
CA HIS A 109 4.96 -3.33 28.31
C HIS A 109 4.45 -2.67 27.02
N LEU A 110 4.27 -1.36 27.08
CA LEU A 110 4.11 -0.49 25.93
C LEU A 110 5.45 0.15 25.59
N LEU A 111 5.72 0.30 24.31
CA LEU A 111 6.77 1.18 23.80
C LEU A 111 6.16 2.56 23.60
N THR A 112 6.73 3.57 24.27
CA THR A 112 6.41 4.98 24.05
C THR A 112 7.64 5.72 23.56
N CYS A 113 7.48 6.61 22.59
CA CYS A 113 8.51 7.58 22.25
C CYS A 113 7.88 8.94 22.04
N GLY A 114 8.59 9.98 22.45
CA GLY A 114 8.18 11.34 22.21
C GLY A 114 9.33 12.24 21.80
N THR A 115 8.97 13.46 21.38
CA THR A 115 9.89 14.45 20.81
C THR A 115 10.96 14.92 21.80
N GLY A 116 10.75 14.72 23.10
CA GLY A 116 11.71 15.02 24.16
C GLY A 116 12.24 16.45 24.11
N ALA A 117 11.38 17.45 23.85
CA ALA A 117 11.78 18.84 23.62
C ALA A 117 12.84 19.00 22.51
N PHE A 118 12.59 18.38 21.35
CA PHE A 118 13.49 18.30 20.20
C PHE A 118 14.75 17.47 20.43
N ASP A 119 14.73 16.56 21.39
CA ASP A 119 15.67 15.43 21.50
C ASP A 119 14.87 14.14 21.72
N PRO A 120 14.47 13.44 20.65
CA PRO A 120 13.53 12.34 20.75
C PRO A 120 14.03 11.22 21.67
N ILE A 121 13.17 10.78 22.58
CA ILE A 121 13.46 9.75 23.60
C ILE A 121 12.38 8.69 23.55
N CYS A 122 12.79 7.43 23.69
CA CYS A 122 11.91 6.28 23.85
C CYS A 122 12.03 5.70 25.25
N ALA A 123 10.96 5.12 25.76
CA ALA A 123 10.91 4.41 27.03
C ALA A 123 9.85 3.31 27.00
N PHE A 124 9.90 2.41 27.98
CA PHE A 124 8.90 1.37 28.15
C PHE A 124 7.97 1.73 29.33
N ILE A 125 6.67 1.52 29.14
CA ILE A 125 5.68 1.67 30.21
C ILE A 125 5.19 0.28 30.57
N ARG A 126 5.36 -0.11 31.84
CA ARG A 126 4.80 -1.35 32.36
C ARG A 126 3.32 -1.15 32.70
N VAL A 127 2.48 -2.06 32.20
CA VAL A 127 1.00 -2.01 32.30
C VAL A 127 0.41 -3.20 33.07
N GLY A 128 1.20 -4.24 33.36
CA GLY A 128 0.75 -5.43 34.10
C GLY A 128 -0.08 -6.41 33.27
N TYR A 129 -0.65 -7.45 33.93
CA TYR A 129 -1.43 -8.51 33.27
C TYR A 129 -2.95 -8.48 33.53
N HIS A 130 -3.48 -7.75 34.53
CA HIS A 130 -4.91 -7.76 34.89
C HIS A 130 -5.36 -6.53 35.69
N LEU A 131 -6.69 -6.33 35.75
CA LEU A 131 -7.46 -5.23 36.38
C LEU A 131 -7.29 -5.06 37.91
N GLU A 132 -6.65 -6.00 38.60
CA GLU A 132 -6.60 -6.01 40.08
C GLU A 132 -5.55 -5.07 40.69
N ASP A 133 -4.61 -4.56 39.87
CA ASP A 133 -3.75 -3.43 40.25
C ASP A 133 -3.48 -2.57 39.00
N PRO A 134 -3.88 -1.28 38.95
CA PRO A 134 -3.58 -0.37 37.85
C PRO A 134 -2.11 0.03 37.88
N LEU A 135 -1.23 -0.90 37.52
CA LEU A 135 0.20 -0.66 37.45
C LEU A 135 0.51 0.03 36.12
N PHE A 136 0.60 1.36 36.13
CA PHE A 136 1.03 2.18 34.99
C PHE A 136 2.32 2.91 35.37
N HIS A 137 3.46 2.28 35.09
CA HIS A 137 4.76 2.77 35.53
C HIS A 137 5.75 2.93 34.38
N LEU A 138 6.25 4.15 34.20
CA LEU A 138 7.28 4.46 33.21
C LEU A 138 8.65 3.96 33.72
N GLU A 139 9.28 3.05 32.98
CA GLU A 139 10.62 2.55 33.27
C GLU A 139 11.69 3.54 32.74
N SER A 140 11.79 4.72 33.36
CA SER A 140 12.70 5.81 32.93
C SER A 140 14.18 5.40 32.87
N HIS A 141 14.60 4.46 33.72
CA HIS A 141 15.95 3.88 33.76
C HIS A 141 16.29 3.04 32.52
N ARG A 142 15.30 2.67 31.69
CA ARG A 142 15.49 1.98 30.40
C ARG A 142 15.20 2.88 29.21
N SER A 143 15.40 4.19 29.39
CA SER A 143 15.25 5.14 28.28
C SER A 143 16.28 4.87 27.19
N GLU A 144 15.83 4.94 25.95
CA GLU A 144 16.63 4.78 24.75
C GLU A 144 16.56 6.04 23.90
N ARG A 145 17.58 6.26 23.07
CA ARG A 145 17.55 7.34 22.08
C ARG A 145 16.43 7.09 21.08
N GLY A 146 15.60 8.11 20.85
CA GLY A 146 14.45 8.06 19.94
C GLY A 146 14.75 8.52 18.52
N ARG A 147 16.00 8.89 18.20
CA ARG A 147 16.39 9.28 16.83
C ARG A 147 16.13 8.13 15.86
N GLY A 148 15.45 8.40 14.75
CA GLY A 148 15.02 7.38 13.79
C GLY A 148 13.80 6.56 14.23
N ARG A 149 13.20 6.89 15.39
CA ARG A 149 12.01 6.24 15.95
C ARG A 149 10.86 7.21 16.17
N CYS A 150 11.19 8.45 16.53
CA CYS A 150 10.27 9.54 16.77
C CYS A 150 10.82 10.83 16.14
N PRO A 151 9.97 11.71 15.58
CA PRO A 151 10.41 12.99 15.01
C PRO A 151 10.85 13.95 16.10
N PHE A 152 11.65 14.94 15.71
CA PHE A 152 12.09 16.05 16.55
C PHE A 152 10.97 17.07 16.78
N ASP A 153 10.28 17.44 15.70
CA ASP A 153 9.18 18.39 15.70
C ASP A 153 7.82 17.64 15.78
N PRO A 154 6.93 17.99 16.72
CA PRO A 154 5.60 17.38 16.82
C PRO A 154 4.74 17.55 15.56
N SER A 155 4.91 18.65 14.83
CA SER A 155 4.18 18.94 13.59
C SER A 155 4.72 18.18 12.37
N SER A 156 5.90 17.56 12.49
CA SER A 156 6.51 16.79 11.41
C SER A 156 5.69 15.56 11.06
N SER A 157 5.62 15.25 9.76
CA SER A 157 4.95 14.06 9.27
C SER A 157 5.66 12.81 9.77
N PHE A 158 4.88 11.88 10.32
CA PHE A 158 5.37 10.72 11.02
C PHE A 158 4.39 9.56 10.88
N ILE A 159 4.93 8.35 10.73
CA ILE A 159 4.18 7.12 10.92
C ILE A 159 5.08 6.04 11.51
N SER A 160 4.50 5.11 12.28
CA SER A 160 5.22 3.92 12.72
C SER A 160 4.33 2.71 12.88
N THR A 161 4.94 1.54 12.73
CA THR A 161 4.34 0.23 12.99
C THR A 161 5.36 -0.63 13.73
N LEU A 162 4.94 -1.27 14.82
CA LEU A 162 5.75 -2.23 15.53
C LEU A 162 5.35 -3.65 15.11
N ILE A 163 6.32 -4.45 14.66
CA ILE A 163 6.12 -5.84 14.23
C ILE A 163 7.06 -6.71 15.05
N GLY A 164 6.48 -7.54 15.92
CA GLY A 164 7.27 -8.32 16.88
C GLY A 164 8.06 -7.40 17.81
N SER A 165 9.38 -7.33 17.61
CA SER A 165 10.27 -6.46 18.40
C SER A 165 10.97 -5.38 17.57
N GLU A 166 10.55 -5.20 16.31
CA GLU A 166 11.15 -4.26 15.36
C GLU A 166 10.17 -3.14 15.03
N LEU A 167 10.65 -1.90 15.14
CA LEU A 167 9.88 -0.69 14.86
C LEU A 167 10.26 -0.16 13.49
N PHE A 168 9.26 -0.12 12.62
CA PHE A 168 9.33 0.49 11.30
C PHE A 168 8.74 1.90 11.40
N ALA A 169 9.47 2.93 10.98
CA ALA A 169 9.02 4.31 11.11
C ALA A 169 9.38 5.14 9.87
N GLY A 170 8.40 5.89 9.35
CA GLY A 170 8.62 6.89 8.30
C GLY A 170 8.59 8.29 8.94
N LEU A 171 9.71 9.01 8.89
CA LEU A 171 9.86 10.29 9.60
C LEU A 171 10.95 11.17 9.02
N TYR A 172 10.98 12.43 9.46
CA TYR A 172 12.12 13.32 9.27
C TYR A 172 13.12 13.17 10.41
N SER A 173 14.35 12.82 10.05
CA SER A 173 15.42 12.43 10.97
C SER A 173 16.25 13.61 11.49
N ASP A 174 15.97 14.81 11.00
CA ASP A 174 16.59 16.06 11.42
C ASP A 174 15.58 17.05 11.99
N TYR A 175 16.10 18.00 12.77
CA TYR A 175 15.32 19.09 13.34
C TYR A 175 14.67 20.00 12.28
N TRP A 176 15.31 20.13 11.11
CA TRP A 176 14.89 21.06 10.07
C TRP A 176 13.82 20.50 9.12
N GLY A 177 13.45 19.23 9.25
CA GLY A 177 12.46 18.60 8.38
C GLY A 177 12.95 18.45 6.93
N ARG A 178 14.22 18.11 6.73
CA ARG A 178 14.83 17.94 5.39
C ARG A 178 15.26 16.50 5.09
N ASP A 179 15.71 15.75 6.10
CA ASP A 179 16.14 14.35 5.93
C ASP A 179 14.97 13.40 6.21
N ALA A 180 14.08 13.26 5.22
CA ALA A 180 13.03 12.25 5.28
C ALA A 180 13.62 10.86 5.04
N ALA A 181 13.28 9.91 5.89
CA ALA A 181 13.71 8.53 5.74
C ALA A 181 12.71 7.54 6.33
N ILE A 182 12.74 6.33 5.78
CA ILE A 182 12.08 5.17 6.38
C ILE A 182 13.15 4.39 7.14
N PHE A 183 12.88 4.12 8.40
CA PHE A 183 13.74 3.44 9.34
C PHE A 183 13.16 2.10 9.74
N ARG A 184 14.03 1.12 9.96
CA ARG A 184 13.75 -0.02 10.84
C ARG A 184 14.77 0.00 11.96
N SER A 185 14.24 -0.01 13.17
CA SER A 185 14.98 0.09 14.42
C SER A 185 14.44 -0.93 15.41
N LEU A 186 15.09 -1.05 16.58
CA LEU A 186 14.81 -2.11 17.56
C LEU A 186 15.04 -3.53 16.99
N GLY A 187 14.98 -4.53 17.86
CA GLY A 187 15.19 -5.93 17.51
C GLY A 187 16.66 -6.35 17.42
N ARG A 188 16.88 -7.53 16.84
CA ARG A 188 18.21 -8.16 16.75
C ARG A 188 18.97 -7.76 15.50
N LEU A 189 18.26 -7.38 14.44
CA LEU A 189 18.86 -6.99 13.17
C LEU A 189 19.45 -5.58 13.28
N ALA A 190 20.44 -5.31 12.43
CA ALA A 190 21.02 -3.98 12.35
C ALA A 190 19.96 -2.95 11.93
N HIS A 191 20.10 -1.76 12.51
CA HIS A 191 19.31 -0.59 12.13
C HIS A 191 19.51 -0.29 10.64
N ILE A 192 18.40 -0.20 9.89
CA ILE A 192 18.42 0.16 8.46
C ILE A 192 17.66 1.46 8.24
N ARG A 193 18.10 2.21 7.24
CA ARG A 193 17.42 3.41 6.73
C ARG A 193 17.44 3.43 5.22
N THR A 194 16.51 4.15 4.61
CA THR A 194 16.62 4.57 3.21
C THR A 194 17.88 5.42 2.99
N GLU A 195 18.39 5.45 1.77
CA GLU A 195 19.59 6.21 1.42
C GLU A 195 19.43 7.70 1.78
N HIS A 196 20.52 8.35 2.16
CA HIS A 196 20.51 9.75 2.55
C HIS A 196 20.59 10.65 1.33
N ASP A 197 19.82 11.73 1.33
CA ASP A 197 19.76 12.74 0.28
C ASP A 197 19.43 12.18 -1.13
N ASP A 198 18.86 10.99 -1.24
CA ASP A 198 18.37 10.45 -2.52
C ASP A 198 16.90 10.80 -2.74
N GLU A 199 16.68 11.92 -3.45
CA GLU A 199 15.34 12.38 -3.82
C GLU A 199 14.57 11.39 -4.70
N ARG A 200 15.23 10.38 -5.31
CA ARG A 200 14.53 9.34 -6.08
C ARG A 200 13.76 8.37 -5.20
N LEU A 201 14.17 8.23 -3.93
CA LEU A 201 13.50 7.37 -2.97
C LEU A 201 12.35 8.11 -2.28
N LEU A 202 12.62 9.32 -1.78
CA LEU A 202 11.66 10.13 -1.03
C LEU A 202 11.91 11.62 -1.29
N LYS A 203 10.89 12.35 -1.76
CA LYS A 203 10.96 13.81 -1.93
C LYS A 203 9.88 14.57 -1.18
N GLU A 204 10.27 15.15 -0.04
CA GLU A 204 9.35 15.83 0.89
C GLU A 204 8.08 15.00 1.19
N PRO A 205 8.22 13.74 1.64
CA PRO A 205 7.08 12.88 1.85
C PRO A 205 6.22 13.36 3.03
N LYS A 206 4.91 13.12 2.90
CA LYS A 206 3.93 13.17 3.99
C LYS A 206 3.38 11.76 4.18
N PHE A 207 3.83 11.11 5.24
CA PHE A 207 3.40 9.79 5.65
C PHE A 207 1.96 9.81 6.16
N VAL A 208 1.19 8.81 5.73
CA VAL A 208 -0.25 8.66 6.02
C VAL A 208 -0.50 7.40 6.83
N GLY A 209 0.14 6.29 6.49
CA GLY A 209 -0.09 5.00 7.15
C GLY A 209 1.02 4.00 6.86
N SER A 210 1.20 3.04 7.77
CA SER A 210 2.08 1.90 7.55
C SER A 210 1.46 0.63 8.14
N TYR A 211 1.55 -0.47 7.39
CA TYR A 211 0.91 -1.74 7.74
C TYR A 211 1.75 -2.91 7.27
N MET A 212 1.81 -3.97 8.08
CA MET A 212 2.33 -5.27 7.63
C MET A 212 1.23 -5.98 6.87
N ILE A 213 1.48 -6.31 5.61
CA ILE A 213 0.54 -7.04 4.77
C ILE A 213 1.29 -8.25 4.19
N PRO A 214 0.88 -9.49 4.52
CA PRO A 214 1.49 -10.69 3.93
C PRO A 214 1.08 -10.80 2.46
N ASP A 215 2.05 -10.92 1.55
CA ASP A 215 1.78 -11.11 0.12
C ASP A 215 1.42 -12.57 -0.21
N ASN A 216 1.87 -13.52 0.61
CA ASN A 216 1.68 -14.96 0.44
C ASN A 216 1.67 -15.67 1.82
N GLU A 217 1.58 -17.00 1.82
CA GLU A 217 1.65 -17.81 3.05
C GLU A 217 3.07 -17.89 3.65
N ASP A 218 4.09 -17.49 2.88
CA ASP A 218 5.48 -17.51 3.32
C ASP A 218 5.76 -16.30 4.22
N ARG A 219 5.93 -16.57 5.52
CA ARG A 219 6.16 -15.53 6.52
C ARG A 219 7.49 -14.80 6.30
N ASP A 220 8.46 -15.43 5.64
CA ASP A 220 9.76 -14.82 5.38
C ASP A 220 9.67 -13.76 4.26
N ASP A 221 8.59 -13.75 3.48
CA ASP A 221 8.30 -12.76 2.43
C ASP A 221 7.29 -11.68 2.87
N ASN A 222 7.03 -11.58 4.17
CA ASN A 222 6.19 -10.53 4.73
C ASN A 222 6.76 -9.14 4.42
N LYS A 223 5.89 -8.20 4.04
CA LYS A 223 6.28 -6.83 3.70
C LYS A 223 5.52 -5.81 4.53
N VAL A 224 6.23 -4.75 4.87
CA VAL A 224 5.67 -3.53 5.45
C VAL A 224 5.41 -2.54 4.34
N TYR A 225 4.17 -2.13 4.20
CA TYR A 225 3.74 -1.14 3.23
C TYR A 225 3.65 0.23 3.89
N PHE A 226 4.21 1.24 3.24
CA PHE A 226 4.16 2.65 3.64
C PHE A 226 3.37 3.44 2.62
N PHE A 227 2.35 4.15 3.10
CA PHE A 227 1.48 5.01 2.30
C PHE A 227 1.85 6.46 2.59
N PHE A 228 2.22 7.19 1.56
CA PHE A 228 2.63 8.58 1.67
C PHE A 228 2.32 9.36 0.41
N THR A 229 2.33 10.68 0.52
CA THR A 229 2.32 11.59 -0.64
C THR A 229 3.66 12.29 -0.74
N GLU A 230 4.16 12.55 -1.95
CA GLU A 230 5.44 13.21 -2.16
C GLU A 230 5.42 14.11 -3.40
N LYS A 231 6.42 14.99 -3.54
CA LYS A 231 6.58 15.79 -4.75
C LYS A 231 7.06 14.90 -5.90
N ALA A 232 6.28 14.83 -6.98
CA ALA A 232 6.60 14.03 -8.16
C ALA A 232 7.79 14.64 -8.93
N LEU A 233 8.87 13.87 -9.06
CA LEU A 233 10.03 14.23 -9.89
C LEU A 233 9.76 14.03 -11.38
N GLU A 234 8.84 13.13 -11.71
CA GLU A 234 8.49 12.75 -13.08
C GLU A 234 7.46 13.69 -13.74
N ALA A 235 7.01 14.73 -13.05
CA ALA A 235 6.03 15.66 -13.60
C ALA A 235 6.65 16.44 -14.79
N GLU A 236 6.05 16.30 -15.97
CA GLU A 236 6.55 16.90 -17.23
C GLU A 236 6.57 18.43 -17.24
N ASN A 237 5.86 19.07 -16.31
CA ASN A 237 5.91 20.51 -16.09
C ASN A 237 6.45 20.78 -14.68
N ASN A 238 7.21 21.87 -14.52
CA ASN A 238 7.72 22.42 -13.24
C ASN A 238 6.62 22.75 -12.18
N ALA A 239 5.40 22.24 -12.36
CA ALA A 239 4.35 22.24 -11.38
C ALA A 239 4.76 21.38 -10.17
N HIS A 240 4.61 21.94 -8.97
CA HIS A 240 4.70 21.23 -7.70
C HIS A 240 3.57 20.20 -7.57
N THR A 241 3.64 19.15 -8.37
CA THR A 241 2.63 18.10 -8.46
C THR A 241 2.92 17.08 -7.37
N VAL A 242 1.90 16.74 -6.58
CA VAL A 242 2.01 15.79 -5.47
C VAL A 242 1.37 14.48 -5.89
N TYR A 243 2.13 13.38 -5.80
CA TYR A 243 1.64 12.03 -6.09
C TYR A 243 1.49 11.21 -4.82
N THR A 244 0.51 10.31 -4.82
CA THR A 244 0.37 9.27 -3.79
C THR A 244 1.23 8.08 -4.15
N ARG A 245 1.98 7.57 -3.18
CA ARG A 245 2.89 6.45 -3.32
C ARG A 245 2.61 5.37 -2.30
N VAL A 246 2.99 4.16 -2.69
CA VAL A 246 3.05 3.00 -1.81
C VAL A 246 4.47 2.44 -1.87
N GLY A 247 5.24 2.62 -0.80
CA GLY A 247 6.53 1.98 -0.62
C GLY A 247 6.35 0.62 0.06
N ARG A 248 7.24 -0.34 -0.22
CA ARG A 248 7.25 -1.65 0.45
C ARG A 248 8.65 -2.01 0.92
N LEU A 249 8.74 -2.66 2.07
CA LEU A 249 9.99 -3.13 2.66
C LEU A 249 9.81 -4.55 3.21
N CYS A 250 10.73 -5.47 2.94
CA CYS A 250 10.68 -6.81 3.53
C CYS A 250 10.91 -6.74 5.05
N VAL A 251 10.14 -7.51 5.82
CA VAL A 251 10.27 -7.59 7.28
C VAL A 251 11.61 -8.24 7.66
N ASP A 252 11.94 -9.35 7.00
CA ASP A 252 13.19 -10.09 7.16
C ASP A 252 14.09 -9.96 5.91
N PRO A 253 14.73 -8.80 5.68
CA PRO A 253 15.70 -8.65 4.61
C PRO A 253 16.94 -9.46 4.99
N VAL A 254 17.11 -10.60 4.33
CA VAL A 254 18.37 -11.35 4.33
C VAL A 254 19.32 -10.63 3.35
N PRO A 255 20.31 -9.85 3.84
CA PRO A 255 21.14 -9.05 2.96
C PRO A 255 21.99 -9.96 2.08
N ILE A 256 22.12 -9.59 0.81
CA ILE A 256 23.06 -10.23 -0.11
C ILE A 256 24.46 -9.69 0.21
N ILE A 257 25.35 -10.56 0.68
CA ILE A 257 26.71 -10.18 1.08
C ILE A 257 27.75 -10.48 -0.02
N SER A 258 27.45 -11.42 -0.92
CA SER A 258 28.36 -11.83 -1.98
C SER A 258 27.62 -12.34 -3.19
N MET A 259 28.14 -12.07 -4.39
CA MET A 259 27.62 -12.59 -5.65
C MET A 259 28.75 -13.12 -6.51
N GLU A 260 28.64 -14.37 -6.97
CA GLU A 260 29.65 -15.02 -7.81
C GLU A 260 29.01 -15.63 -9.06
N ILE A 261 29.61 -15.36 -10.22
CA ILE A 261 29.07 -15.75 -11.52
C ILE A 261 29.86 -16.92 -12.13
N SER A 262 29.15 -17.99 -12.52
CA SER A 262 29.74 -19.11 -13.25
C SER A 262 29.20 -19.15 -14.68
N SER A 263 29.89 -18.48 -15.61
CA SER A 263 29.50 -18.48 -17.03
C SER A 263 29.52 -19.88 -17.66
N LYS A 264 30.39 -20.78 -17.18
CA LYS A 264 30.46 -22.17 -17.64
C LYS A 264 29.24 -22.99 -17.20
N ARG A 265 28.75 -22.76 -15.98
CA ARG A 265 27.54 -23.43 -15.45
C ARG A 265 26.25 -22.69 -15.77
N GLN A 266 26.37 -21.44 -16.25
CA GLN A 266 25.27 -20.54 -16.54
C GLN A 266 24.41 -20.28 -15.30
N GLN A 267 25.10 -20.01 -14.20
CA GLN A 267 24.53 -19.87 -12.86
C GLN A 267 25.18 -18.71 -12.11
N LEU A 268 24.38 -18.06 -11.28
CA LEU A 268 24.75 -17.03 -10.33
C LEU A 268 24.57 -17.59 -8.93
N TYR A 269 25.63 -17.55 -8.13
CA TYR A 269 25.60 -17.92 -6.72
C TYR A 269 25.49 -16.65 -5.89
N ILE A 270 24.47 -16.58 -5.03
CA ILE A 270 24.17 -15.42 -4.19
C ILE A 270 24.32 -15.89 -2.74
N GLY A 271 25.26 -15.30 -2.01
CA GLY A 271 25.50 -15.60 -0.61
C GLY A 271 24.84 -14.56 0.28
N SER A 272 24.24 -15.04 1.37
CA SER A 272 23.81 -14.26 2.53
C SER A 272 24.41 -14.86 3.81
N ALA A 273 24.14 -14.24 4.96
CA ALA A 273 24.55 -14.79 6.25
C ALA A 273 23.81 -16.09 6.62
N SER A 274 22.65 -16.37 6.02
CA SER A 274 21.79 -17.52 6.35
C SER A 274 21.77 -18.60 5.28
N ALA A 275 22.03 -18.27 4.01
CA ALA A 275 21.88 -19.20 2.90
C ALA A 275 22.77 -18.83 1.70
N VAL A 276 22.93 -19.80 0.80
CA VAL A 276 23.49 -19.58 -0.54
C VAL A 276 22.43 -19.99 -1.56
N ALA A 277 21.97 -19.04 -2.38
CA ALA A 277 21.03 -19.29 -3.46
C ALA A 277 21.78 -19.55 -4.77
N GLN A 278 21.32 -20.55 -5.52
CA GLN A 278 21.81 -20.87 -6.86
C GLN A 278 20.74 -20.49 -7.89
N VAL A 279 21.03 -19.47 -8.70
CA VAL A 279 20.09 -18.92 -9.68
C VAL A 279 20.59 -19.23 -11.09
N ARG A 280 19.76 -19.83 -11.94
CA ARG A 280 20.10 -20.05 -13.36
C ARG A 280 20.03 -18.73 -14.13
N PHE A 281 20.89 -18.54 -15.13
CA PHE A 281 20.83 -17.35 -16.00
C PHE A 281 19.54 -17.24 -16.81
N HIS A 282 18.83 -18.35 -16.99
CA HIS A 282 17.64 -18.42 -17.81
C HIS A 282 16.51 -19.12 -17.05
N HIS A 283 15.32 -18.55 -17.16
CA HIS A 283 14.07 -19.14 -16.71
C HIS A 283 13.04 -19.11 -17.84
N CYS A 284 13.44 -19.58 -19.03
CA CYS A 284 12.65 -19.49 -20.26
C CYS A 284 11.24 -20.06 -20.13
N ASP A 285 11.09 -21.13 -19.33
CA ASP A 285 9.82 -21.82 -19.10
C ASP A 285 8.75 -20.88 -18.49
N MET A 286 9.18 -19.82 -17.79
CA MET A 286 8.28 -18.82 -17.18
C MET A 286 7.57 -17.94 -18.23
N TYR A 287 8.17 -17.77 -19.41
CA TYR A 287 7.60 -16.93 -20.47
C TYR A 287 6.44 -17.64 -21.22
N GLY A 288 6.20 -18.92 -20.96
CA GLY A 288 5.03 -19.64 -21.46
C GLY A 288 5.18 -20.22 -22.87
N THR A 289 4.04 -20.55 -23.47
CA THR A 289 3.92 -21.29 -24.74
C THR A 289 3.45 -20.42 -25.91
N ALA A 290 3.48 -19.10 -25.78
CA ALA A 290 3.22 -18.21 -26.90
C ALA A 290 4.54 -17.70 -27.49
N CYS A 291 4.67 -17.73 -28.82
CA CYS A 291 5.84 -17.17 -29.51
C CYS A 291 6.04 -15.68 -29.17
N ALA A 292 4.93 -14.93 -29.07
CA ALA A 292 4.95 -13.52 -28.76
C ALA A 292 5.55 -13.24 -27.38
N ASP A 293 5.11 -13.97 -26.35
CA ASP A 293 5.61 -13.80 -24.97
C ASP A 293 7.12 -14.06 -24.88
N CYS A 294 7.59 -15.11 -25.57
CA CYS A 294 9.02 -15.43 -25.61
C CYS A 294 9.87 -14.33 -26.30
N CYS A 295 9.36 -13.75 -27.39
CA CYS A 295 10.06 -12.68 -28.10
C CYS A 295 10.02 -11.35 -27.32
N LEU A 296 8.90 -11.04 -26.67
CA LEU A 296 8.71 -9.84 -25.85
C LEU A 296 9.51 -9.88 -24.55
N ALA A 297 9.86 -11.07 -24.05
CA ALA A 297 10.74 -11.23 -22.89
C ALA A 297 12.15 -10.65 -23.14
N ARG A 298 12.60 -10.61 -24.40
CA ARG A 298 13.91 -10.06 -24.82
C ARG A 298 15.09 -10.64 -24.05
N ASP A 299 14.96 -11.85 -23.50
CA ASP A 299 16.01 -12.56 -22.78
C ASP A 299 17.01 -13.17 -23.79
N PRO A 300 18.29 -12.78 -23.79
CA PRO A 300 19.30 -13.33 -24.69
C PRO A 300 19.52 -14.84 -24.52
N TYR A 301 19.18 -15.41 -23.36
CA TYR A 301 19.32 -16.84 -23.09
C TYR A 301 18.09 -17.66 -23.50
N CYS A 302 17.01 -17.03 -23.97
CA CYS A 302 15.77 -17.71 -24.32
C CYS A 302 15.37 -17.47 -25.77
N ALA A 303 14.84 -18.49 -26.43
CA ALA A 303 14.30 -18.41 -27.77
C ALA A 303 13.10 -19.33 -27.91
N TRP A 304 12.16 -18.94 -28.76
CA TRP A 304 11.04 -19.78 -29.12
C TRP A 304 11.55 -20.94 -29.97
N ASP A 305 11.15 -22.17 -29.68
CA ASP A 305 11.57 -23.36 -30.46
C ASP A 305 10.52 -23.91 -31.42
N GLY A 306 9.33 -23.30 -31.46
CA GLY A 306 8.18 -23.75 -32.22
C GLY A 306 7.03 -24.26 -31.36
N ILE A 307 7.30 -24.65 -30.11
CA ILE A 307 6.32 -25.23 -29.17
C ILE A 307 6.30 -24.46 -27.85
N SER A 308 7.47 -24.06 -27.35
CA SER A 308 7.59 -23.36 -26.07
C SER A 308 8.77 -22.38 -26.07
N CYS A 309 8.78 -21.45 -25.12
CA CYS A 309 9.95 -20.64 -24.89
C CYS A 309 11.01 -21.48 -24.18
N SER A 310 12.12 -21.76 -24.86
CA SER A 310 13.15 -22.65 -24.34
C SER A 310 14.55 -22.02 -24.42
N ARG A 311 15.52 -22.71 -23.83
CA ARG A 311 16.89 -22.21 -23.72
C ARG A 311 17.52 -22.03 -25.11
N TYR A 312 18.16 -20.88 -25.33
CA TYR A 312 18.97 -20.62 -26.50
C TYR A 312 20.24 -21.48 -26.50
N TYR A 313 20.41 -22.27 -27.56
CA TYR A 313 21.64 -22.99 -27.85
C TYR A 313 22.23 -22.50 -29.17
N PRO A 314 23.50 -22.03 -29.17
CA PRO A 314 24.26 -21.78 -30.38
C PRO A 314 24.26 -23.03 -31.27
N THR A 315 24.13 -22.85 -32.57
CA THR A 315 23.96 -23.92 -33.57
C THR A 315 24.99 -25.04 -33.41
N GLY A 316 24.53 -26.28 -33.18
CA GLY A 316 25.37 -27.48 -33.15
C GLY A 316 24.70 -28.74 -32.64
N THR A 317 23.64 -28.63 -31.84
CA THR A 317 23.00 -29.80 -31.20
C THR A 317 21.48 -29.63 -31.17
N HIS A 318 20.78 -30.41 -31.99
CA HIS A 318 19.35 -30.78 -31.88
C HIS A 318 18.20 -29.78 -32.16
N ALA A 319 18.39 -28.49 -32.41
CA ALA A 319 17.25 -27.60 -32.70
C ALA A 319 16.98 -27.41 -34.20
N LYS A 320 15.79 -27.80 -34.66
CA LYS A 320 15.25 -27.54 -36.01
C LYS A 320 15.22 -26.02 -36.25
N ARG A 321 16.23 -25.49 -36.96
CA ARG A 321 16.43 -24.05 -37.25
C ARG A 321 15.18 -23.30 -37.76
N ARG A 322 14.23 -24.00 -38.38
CA ARG A 322 13.06 -23.40 -39.04
C ARG A 322 12.09 -22.70 -38.09
N PHE A 323 11.98 -23.16 -36.85
CA PHE A 323 11.00 -22.66 -35.89
C PHE A 323 11.59 -21.74 -34.81
N ARG A 324 12.92 -21.54 -34.82
CA ARG A 324 13.58 -20.72 -33.81
C ARG A 324 13.28 -19.24 -34.02
N ARG A 325 12.81 -18.52 -33.00
CA ARG A 325 12.58 -17.07 -33.03
C ARG A 325 13.11 -16.39 -31.77
N GLN A 326 13.79 -15.26 -31.96
CA GLN A 326 14.33 -14.44 -30.86
C GLN A 326 14.60 -13.03 -31.38
N ASP A 327 14.20 -12.01 -30.61
CA ASP A 327 14.57 -10.61 -30.88
C ASP A 327 14.84 -9.87 -29.57
N VAL A 328 16.10 -9.87 -29.15
CA VAL A 328 16.57 -9.20 -27.93
C VAL A 328 16.59 -7.67 -28.09
N ARG A 329 16.88 -7.17 -29.31
CA ARG A 329 17.17 -5.74 -29.53
C ARG A 329 15.92 -4.89 -29.69
N HIS A 330 14.87 -5.43 -30.31
CA HIS A 330 13.66 -4.69 -30.62
C HIS A 330 12.40 -5.36 -30.08
N GLY A 331 12.45 -6.64 -29.72
CA GLY A 331 11.29 -7.36 -29.19
C GLY A 331 10.14 -7.47 -30.18
N ASN A 332 10.42 -7.52 -31.50
CA ASN A 332 9.39 -7.47 -32.54
C ASN A 332 8.71 -8.84 -32.73
N ALA A 333 7.84 -9.19 -31.78
CA ALA A 333 7.03 -10.40 -31.84
C ALA A 333 6.17 -10.49 -33.12
N ALA A 334 5.63 -9.36 -33.60
CA ALA A 334 4.77 -9.32 -34.78
C ALA A 334 5.48 -9.80 -36.05
N GLN A 335 6.75 -9.44 -36.23
CA GLN A 335 7.54 -9.92 -37.37
C GLN A 335 8.11 -11.33 -37.15
N GLN A 336 8.60 -11.61 -35.94
CA GLN A 336 9.25 -12.90 -35.66
C GLN A 336 8.26 -14.07 -35.63
N CYS A 337 7.04 -13.84 -35.14
CA CYS A 337 6.02 -14.88 -35.01
C CYS A 337 5.03 -14.92 -36.18
N PHE A 338 5.24 -14.12 -37.23
CA PHE A 338 4.39 -14.09 -38.40
C PHE A 338 4.43 -15.43 -39.15
N GLY A 339 3.26 -15.99 -39.47
CA GLY A 339 3.15 -17.24 -40.24
C GLY A 339 3.20 -18.53 -39.42
N GLN A 340 3.15 -18.50 -38.09
CA GLN A 340 2.75 -19.67 -37.30
C GLN A 340 1.23 -19.85 -37.33
N GLN A 341 0.67 -20.08 -38.53
CA GLN A 341 -0.55 -20.86 -38.67
C GLN A 341 -0.17 -22.29 -38.31
N PHE A 342 -0.52 -22.67 -37.08
CA PHE A 342 -0.45 -24.05 -36.64
C PHE A 342 -1.24 -24.92 -37.62
N ILE A 343 -0.65 -26.07 -37.94
CA ILE A 343 -1.36 -27.20 -38.52
C ILE A 343 -2.42 -27.61 -37.47
N GLY A 344 -3.68 -27.22 -37.70
CA GLY A 344 -4.85 -27.63 -36.92
C GLY A 344 -5.27 -26.66 -35.79
N ASP A 345 -6.41 -25.99 -35.99
CA ASP A 345 -7.39 -25.53 -34.97
C ASP A 345 -6.91 -24.94 -33.64
N ALA A 346 -5.98 -23.98 -33.65
CA ALA A 346 -5.63 -23.22 -32.44
C ALA A 346 -5.40 -21.72 -32.69
N LEU A 347 -5.99 -21.17 -33.75
CA LEU A 347 -5.97 -19.72 -34.06
C LEU A 347 -7.28 -19.04 -33.65
N ASP A 348 -7.93 -19.44 -32.55
CA ASP A 348 -9.07 -18.65 -32.04
C ASP A 348 -9.53 -19.02 -30.62
N LYS A 349 -8.61 -19.13 -29.66
CA LYS A 349 -9.02 -19.09 -28.25
C LYS A 349 -8.06 -18.23 -27.45
N THR A 350 -8.26 -16.92 -27.51
CA THR A 350 -8.28 -16.15 -26.26
C THR A 350 -9.12 -16.97 -25.28
N GLU A 351 -8.63 -17.24 -24.07
CA GLU A 351 -9.35 -18.08 -23.11
C GLU A 351 -10.70 -17.40 -22.78
N GLU A 352 -11.76 -17.79 -23.48
CA GLU A 352 -13.09 -17.29 -23.21
C GLU A 352 -13.58 -17.93 -21.91
N ARG A 353 -13.62 -17.12 -20.86
CA ARG A 353 -14.18 -17.52 -19.58
C ARG A 353 -15.60 -17.00 -19.48
N LEU A 354 -16.56 -17.93 -19.39
CA LEU A 354 -17.95 -17.58 -19.12
C LEU A 354 -18.09 -17.18 -17.65
N ALA A 355 -18.52 -15.95 -17.40
CA ALA A 355 -18.84 -15.45 -16.07
C ALA A 355 -20.35 -15.29 -15.91
N TYR A 356 -20.91 -15.78 -14.81
CA TYR A 356 -22.33 -15.61 -14.48
C TYR A 356 -22.46 -14.49 -13.45
N GLY A 357 -23.32 -13.51 -13.73
CA GLY A 357 -23.67 -12.43 -12.81
C GLY A 357 -25.15 -12.49 -12.45
N ILE A 358 -25.49 -12.13 -11.21
CA ILE A 358 -26.88 -11.94 -10.79
C ILE A 358 -27.28 -10.52 -11.17
N GLU A 359 -28.51 -10.32 -11.66
CA GLU A 359 -29.05 -8.98 -11.93
C GLU A 359 -28.89 -8.08 -10.69
N ASN A 360 -28.40 -6.86 -10.90
CA ASN A 360 -28.09 -5.86 -9.85
C ASN A 360 -26.93 -6.20 -8.89
N ASN A 361 -26.09 -7.20 -9.20
CA ASN A 361 -24.86 -7.45 -8.45
C ASN A 361 -23.60 -7.19 -9.30
N SER A 362 -22.51 -6.79 -8.66
CA SER A 362 -21.22 -6.61 -9.32
C SER A 362 -20.48 -7.95 -9.46
N THR A 363 -19.84 -8.18 -10.61
CA THR A 363 -19.00 -9.37 -10.86
C THR A 363 -17.57 -8.93 -11.15
N LEU A 364 -16.60 -9.52 -10.46
CA LEU A 364 -15.17 -9.26 -10.67
C LEU A 364 -14.66 -10.07 -11.85
N LEU A 365 -14.09 -9.39 -12.85
CA LEU A 365 -13.37 -10.02 -13.95
C LEU A 365 -11.86 -9.82 -13.71
N GLU A 366 -11.18 -10.89 -13.35
CA GLU A 366 -9.75 -10.83 -13.03
C GLU A 366 -8.90 -10.85 -14.31
N CYS A 367 -7.94 -9.92 -14.39
CA CYS A 367 -6.90 -9.92 -15.41
C CYS A 367 -5.58 -9.49 -14.80
N THR A 368 -4.69 -10.46 -14.60
CA THR A 368 -3.35 -10.23 -14.03
C THR A 368 -2.31 -10.46 -15.13
N PRO A 369 -1.71 -9.40 -15.71
CA PRO A 369 -0.73 -9.57 -16.77
C PRO A 369 0.56 -10.18 -16.21
N ARG A 370 1.21 -11.05 -16.98
CA ARG A 370 2.53 -11.60 -16.60
C ARG A 370 3.64 -10.56 -16.64
N SER A 371 3.50 -9.54 -17.49
CA SER A 371 4.47 -8.45 -17.61
C SER A 371 4.08 -7.29 -16.70
N LEU A 372 5.02 -6.87 -15.86
CA LEU A 372 4.88 -5.69 -15.00
C LEU A 372 4.85 -4.37 -15.78
N GLN A 373 5.22 -4.40 -17.06
CA GLN A 373 5.21 -3.22 -17.95
C GLN A 373 3.97 -3.18 -18.86
N ALA A 374 3.10 -4.19 -18.79
CA ALA A 374 1.90 -4.23 -19.61
C ALA A 374 0.80 -3.33 -19.02
N LYS A 375 0.14 -2.57 -19.89
CA LYS A 375 -1.08 -1.85 -19.55
C LYS A 375 -2.29 -2.67 -19.99
N VAL A 376 -3.15 -3.03 -19.06
CA VAL A 376 -4.41 -3.74 -19.33
C VAL A 376 -5.50 -2.74 -19.68
N ILE A 377 -6.24 -3.00 -20.77
CA ILE A 377 -7.37 -2.18 -21.21
C ILE A 377 -8.55 -3.12 -21.45
N TRP A 378 -9.71 -2.79 -20.88
CA TRP A 378 -10.93 -3.57 -21.00
C TRP A 378 -11.82 -3.02 -22.11
N PHE A 379 -12.38 -3.92 -22.91
CA PHE A 379 -13.37 -3.61 -23.94
C PHE A 379 -14.65 -4.41 -23.67
N VAL A 380 -15.80 -3.76 -23.81
CA VAL A 380 -17.12 -4.39 -23.65
C VAL A 380 -17.86 -4.31 -24.97
N GLN A 381 -18.18 -5.46 -25.55
CA GLN A 381 -19.02 -5.55 -26.73
C GLN A 381 -20.43 -5.97 -26.31
N LYS A 382 -21.39 -5.04 -26.38
CA LYS A 382 -22.81 -5.39 -26.27
C LYS A 382 -23.25 -5.97 -27.61
N GLY A 383 -23.87 -7.15 -27.60
CA GLY A 383 -24.37 -7.80 -28.82
C GLY A 383 -25.25 -6.86 -29.64
N ARG A 384 -25.13 -6.92 -30.97
CA ARG A 384 -25.94 -6.11 -31.91
C ARG A 384 -27.43 -6.28 -31.57
N GLU A 385 -28.10 -5.19 -31.23
CA GLU A 385 -29.56 -5.10 -31.37
C GLU A 385 -29.89 -5.48 -32.81
N THR A 386 -30.69 -6.52 -32.98
CA THR A 386 -31.24 -6.92 -34.27
C THR A 386 -31.91 -5.70 -34.90
N ARG A 387 -31.36 -5.26 -36.05
CA ARG A 387 -32.01 -4.33 -36.98
C ARG A 387 -33.48 -4.74 -37.11
N LYS A 388 -34.38 -3.85 -36.66
CA LYS A 388 -35.75 -3.83 -37.17
C LYS A 388 -35.66 -3.37 -38.61
N GLU A 389 -35.89 -4.28 -39.55
CA GLU A 389 -36.28 -3.96 -40.92
C GLU A 389 -37.67 -4.58 -41.13
N GLU A 390 -38.61 -3.67 -41.38
CA GLU A 390 -39.97 -3.75 -41.97
C GLU A 390 -41.04 -4.67 -41.36
#